data_AF-A0A9Q0E488-F1
#
_entry.id   AF-A0A9Q0E488-F1
#
_cell.length_a   1.000
_cell.length_b   1.000
_cell.length_c   1.000
_cell.angle_alpha   90.00
_cell.angle_beta   90.00
_cell.angle_gamma   90.00
#
_symmetry.space_group_name_H-M   'P 1'
#
loop_
_entity.id
_entity.type
_entity.pdbx_description
1 polymer ?
#
loop_
_entity_poly.entity_id
_entity_poly.type
_entity_poly.pdbx_seq_one_letter_code
_entity_poly.pdbx_strand_id
1 'polypeptide(L)'
;MASRSSLHLASVVGTDTSHFMLPCNHEEEDTRIMIHQLDALEHGSSPCLVHTVDTDVVVKFHALITKYPAADIWVAFGTDKYYTYHHINTIFHTLGKDRSTALPVFHCYTGCDTTSAFCRKGKRSAWDAWNSYPEVTQAFV
;
A
#
# COMPACT_ATOMS: atom_id res chain seq x y z
N MET A 1 -16.68 -21.94 -23.86
CA MET A 1 -15.99 -22.24 -22.59
C MET A 1 -15.41 -20.93 -22.07
N ALA A 2 -16.11 -20.33 -21.10
CA ALA A 2 -15.59 -19.26 -20.24
C ALA A 2 -14.45 -19.84 -19.36
N SER A 3 -13.48 -19.10 -18.84
CA SER A 3 -13.40 -17.70 -18.43
C SER A 3 -11.93 -17.29 -18.54
N ARG A 4 -11.64 -16.15 -19.20
CA ARG A 4 -10.35 -15.48 -19.05
C ARG A 4 -10.45 -14.70 -17.74
N SER A 5 -9.97 -15.30 -16.65
CA SER A 5 -9.76 -14.61 -15.39
C SER A 5 -8.80 -13.44 -15.62
N SER A 6 -9.28 -12.22 -15.41
CA SER A 6 -8.47 -11.01 -15.35
C SER A 6 -7.40 -11.19 -14.28
N LEU A 7 -6.18 -11.49 -14.70
CA LEU A 7 -4.99 -11.35 -13.87
C LEU A 7 -4.76 -9.85 -13.70
N HIS A 8 -5.06 -9.34 -12.50
CA HIS A 8 -4.62 -8.00 -12.10
C HIS A 8 -3.10 -8.04 -11.91
N LEU A 9 -2.38 -7.69 -12.97
CA LEU A 9 -0.92 -7.61 -13.00
C LEU A 9 -0.48 -6.39 -12.19
N ALA A 10 -0.13 -6.60 -10.93
CA ALA A 10 0.79 -5.70 -10.26
C ALA A 10 2.20 -5.96 -10.79
N SER A 11 2.67 -5.13 -11.72
CA SER A 11 4.05 -5.18 -12.22
C SER A 11 4.88 -4.11 -11.52
N VAL A 12 5.95 -4.51 -10.84
CA VAL A 12 7.03 -3.58 -10.45
C VAL A 12 7.91 -3.40 -11.68
N VAL A 13 7.93 -2.20 -12.25
CA VAL A 13 8.83 -1.87 -13.37
C VAL A 13 10.15 -1.34 -12.79
N GLY A 14 11.15 -2.22 -12.71
CA GLY A 14 12.53 -1.88 -12.32
C GLY A 14 13.49 -1.96 -13.51
N THR A 15 14.59 -1.23 -13.47
CA THR A 15 15.57 -1.12 -14.58
C THR A 15 16.53 -2.30 -14.68
N ASP A 16 16.60 -3.17 -13.69
CA ASP A 16 17.50 -4.33 -13.68
C ASP A 16 16.72 -5.64 -13.79
N THR A 17 16.79 -6.27 -14.96
CA THR A 17 16.21 -7.59 -15.24
C THR A 17 17.20 -8.74 -15.03
N SER A 18 18.42 -8.46 -14.54
CA SER A 18 19.47 -9.48 -14.38
C SER A 18 19.40 -10.22 -13.03
N HIS A 19 18.65 -9.69 -12.06
CA HIS A 19 18.45 -10.29 -10.75
C HIS A 19 17.30 -11.31 -10.77
N PHE A 20 17.60 -12.57 -10.40
CA PHE A 20 16.60 -13.63 -10.30
C PHE A 20 16.09 -13.75 -8.87
N MET A 21 14.89 -13.23 -8.62
CA MET A 21 14.21 -13.38 -7.33
C MET A 21 13.69 -14.82 -7.16
N LEU A 22 13.82 -15.37 -5.95
CA LEU A 22 13.23 -16.67 -5.63
C LEU A 22 11.69 -16.62 -5.77
N PRO A 23 11.03 -17.75 -6.12
CA PRO A 23 9.57 -17.79 -6.19
C PRO A 23 8.91 -17.33 -4.88
N CYS A 24 8.02 -16.35 -4.97
CA CYS A 24 7.28 -15.87 -3.81
C CYS A 24 6.19 -16.88 -3.40
N ASN A 25 6.15 -17.28 -2.13
CA ASN A 25 5.18 -18.25 -1.59
C ASN A 25 4.04 -17.58 -0.81
N HIS A 26 3.94 -16.25 -0.83
CA HIS A 26 2.88 -15.51 -0.17
C HIS A 26 1.55 -15.65 -0.92
N GLU A 27 0.47 -15.94 -0.18
CA GLU A 27 -0.87 -16.18 -0.72
C GLU A 27 -1.58 -14.88 -1.16
N GLU A 28 -1.41 -13.79 -0.40
CA GLU A 28 -2.10 -12.51 -0.63
C GLU A 28 -1.34 -11.64 -1.65
N GLU A 29 -2.06 -11.04 -2.62
CA GLU A 29 -1.45 -10.24 -3.70
C GLU A 29 -0.64 -9.06 -3.17
N ASP A 30 -1.18 -8.34 -2.20
CA ASP A 30 -0.54 -7.14 -1.69
C ASP A 30 0.76 -7.45 -0.92
N THR A 31 0.83 -8.58 -0.22
CA THR A 31 2.07 -9.03 0.42
C THR A 31 3.11 -9.47 -0.61
N ARG A 32 2.71 -10.09 -1.72
CA ARG A 32 3.63 -10.35 -2.85
C ARG A 32 4.19 -9.06 -3.42
N ILE A 33 3.33 -8.07 -3.67
CA ILE A 33 3.75 -6.74 -4.17
C ILE A 33 4.78 -6.11 -3.22
N MET A 34 4.55 -6.14 -1.92
CA MET A 34 5.47 -5.56 -0.93
C MET A 34 6.85 -6.25 -0.95
N ILE A 35 6.90 -7.57 -1.14
CA ILE A 35 8.17 -8.31 -1.22
C ILE A 35 8.90 -7.99 -2.52
N HIS A 36 8.22 -7.97 -3.65
CA HIS A 36 8.83 -7.55 -4.93
C HIS A 36 9.34 -6.11 -4.86
N GLN A 37 8.59 -5.23 -4.20
CA GLN A 37 8.98 -3.85 -4.06
C GLN A 37 10.20 -3.70 -3.13
N LEU A 38 10.26 -4.49 -2.06
CA LEU A 38 11.40 -4.57 -1.17
C LEU A 38 12.66 -5.04 -1.92
N ASP A 39 12.56 -6.12 -2.68
CA ASP A 39 13.68 -6.66 -3.47
C ASP A 39 14.19 -5.62 -4.48
N ALA A 40 13.28 -4.96 -5.21
CA ALA A 40 13.66 -3.94 -6.17
C ALA A 40 14.45 -2.79 -5.51
N LEU A 41 13.99 -2.34 -4.34
CA LEU A 41 14.67 -1.28 -3.56
C LEU A 41 16.02 -1.74 -3.01
N GLU A 42 16.14 -2.99 -2.54
CA GLU A 42 17.41 -3.58 -2.07
C GLU A 42 18.46 -3.65 -3.19
N HIS A 43 18.02 -3.77 -4.44
CA HIS A 43 18.87 -3.75 -5.63
C HIS A 43 18.98 -2.36 -6.29
N GLY A 44 18.51 -1.29 -5.61
CA GLY A 44 18.71 0.09 -6.05
C GLY A 44 17.75 0.57 -7.15
N SER A 45 16.66 -0.14 -7.41
CA SER A 45 15.62 0.33 -8.34
C SER A 45 14.86 1.49 -7.73
N SER A 46 14.84 2.64 -8.40
CA SER A 46 14.03 3.81 -8.06
C SER A 46 14.00 4.76 -9.27
N PRO A 47 12.85 5.30 -9.70
CA PRO A 47 11.53 5.18 -9.08
C PRO A 47 10.90 3.79 -9.29
N CYS A 48 10.01 3.42 -8.39
CA CYS A 48 9.24 2.19 -8.47
C CYS A 48 7.76 2.48 -8.63
N LEU A 49 7.15 1.84 -9.62
CA LEU A 49 5.74 1.99 -9.94
C LEU A 49 5.00 0.69 -9.63
N VAL A 50 3.94 0.79 -8.85
CA VAL A 50 3.03 -0.32 -8.53
C VAL A 50 1.68 -0.04 -9.15
N HIS A 51 1.15 -1.01 -9.90
CA HIS A 51 -0.20 -0.96 -10.44
C HIS A 51 -1.14 -1.75 -9.54
N THR A 52 -2.23 -1.14 -9.08
CA THR A 52 -3.23 -1.83 -8.27
C THR A 52 -4.59 -1.14 -8.38
N VAL A 53 -5.66 -1.88 -8.09
CA VAL A 53 -6.99 -1.32 -7.82
C VAL A 53 -7.35 -1.41 -6.34
N ASP A 54 -6.49 -2.03 -5.55
CA ASP A 54 -6.68 -2.21 -4.13
C ASP A 54 -6.03 -1.09 -3.33
N THR A 55 -6.79 -0.59 -2.36
CA THR A 55 -6.43 0.55 -1.51
C THR A 55 -5.64 0.13 -0.28
N ASP A 56 -5.73 -1.13 0.14
CA ASP A 56 -4.98 -1.64 1.29
C ASP A 56 -3.47 -1.75 1.02
N VAL A 57 -3.07 -1.99 -0.23
CA VAL A 57 -1.66 -1.96 -0.68
C VAL A 57 -1.03 -0.61 -0.33
N VAL A 58 -1.77 0.49 -0.52
CA VAL A 58 -1.30 1.86 -0.22
C VAL A 58 -0.94 2.02 1.25
N VAL A 59 -1.70 1.40 2.15
CA VAL A 59 -1.49 1.43 3.60
C VAL A 59 -0.22 0.67 4.01
N LYS A 60 0.14 -0.38 3.26
CA LYS A 60 1.32 -1.21 3.55
C LYS A 60 2.64 -0.50 3.20
N PHE A 61 2.68 0.40 2.20
CA PHE A 61 3.92 1.07 1.76
C PHE A 61 4.64 1.94 2.81
N HIS A 62 3.97 2.34 3.89
CA HIS A 62 4.61 3.14 4.94
C HIS A 62 5.87 2.44 5.50
N ALA A 63 5.87 1.10 5.56
CA ALA A 63 6.99 0.31 6.03
C ALA A 63 8.19 0.42 5.09
N LEU A 64 7.96 0.46 3.77
CA LEU A 64 9.01 0.61 2.77
C LEU A 64 9.60 2.01 2.77
N ILE A 65 8.78 3.06 2.87
CA ILE A 65 9.28 4.44 2.99
C ILE A 65 10.08 4.64 4.28
N THR A 66 9.66 4.00 5.37
CA THR A 66 10.40 4.06 6.65
C THR A 66 11.76 3.36 6.54
N LYS A 67 11.82 2.19 5.88
CA LYS A 67 13.05 1.42 5.69
C LYS A 67 13.98 2.05 4.62
N TYR A 68 13.42 2.65 3.58
CA TYR A 68 14.14 3.30 2.48
C TYR A 68 13.63 4.74 2.27
N PRO A 69 14.07 5.71 3.09
CA PRO A 69 13.59 7.09 3.01
C PRO A 69 13.88 7.79 1.68
N ALA A 70 14.84 7.29 0.90
CA ALA A 70 15.21 7.80 -0.42
C ALA A 70 14.49 7.10 -1.59
N ALA A 71 13.67 6.08 -1.31
CA ALA A 71 12.88 5.41 -2.34
C ALA A 71 11.90 6.40 -2.99
N ASP A 72 11.65 6.29 -4.29
CA ASP A 72 10.63 7.08 -4.98
C ASP A 72 9.52 6.14 -5.44
N ILE A 73 8.42 6.05 -4.66
CA ILE A 73 7.37 5.05 -4.86
C ILE A 73 6.09 5.71 -5.38
N TRP A 74 5.60 5.17 -6.49
CA TRP A 74 4.39 5.58 -7.17
C TRP A 74 3.39 4.44 -7.19
N VAL A 75 2.13 4.76 -6.92
CA VAL A 75 1.01 3.84 -7.13
C VAL A 75 0.15 4.37 -8.24
N ALA A 76 -0.01 3.56 -9.27
CA ALA A 76 -0.96 3.79 -10.34
C ALA A 76 -2.24 3.02 -10.01
N PHE A 77 -3.28 3.77 -9.67
CA PHE A 77 -4.49 3.27 -9.05
C PHE A 77 -5.71 3.33 -9.99
N GLY A 78 -6.50 2.27 -10.03
CA GLY A 78 -7.81 2.23 -10.70
C GLY A 78 -7.82 1.46 -12.02
N THR A 79 -8.94 1.52 -12.74
CA THR A 79 -9.17 0.76 -13.99
C THR A 79 -9.53 1.66 -15.16
N ASP A 80 -9.04 1.28 -16.34
CA ASP A 80 -9.33 1.91 -17.64
C ASP A 80 -9.25 3.45 -17.62
N LYS A 81 -10.41 4.11 -17.59
CA LYS A 81 -10.58 5.57 -17.72
C LYS A 81 -10.43 6.30 -16.39
N TYR A 82 -10.45 5.58 -15.27
CA TYR A 82 -10.36 6.12 -13.91
C TYR A 82 -9.01 5.75 -13.29
N TYR A 83 -7.94 6.06 -14.02
CA TYR A 83 -6.58 5.74 -13.63
C TYR A 83 -5.89 6.98 -13.06
N THR A 84 -5.38 6.89 -11.83
CA THR A 84 -4.72 8.00 -11.14
C THR A 84 -3.37 7.59 -10.56
N TYR A 85 -2.38 8.47 -10.66
CA TYR A 85 -1.06 8.25 -10.06
C TYR A 85 -0.98 8.94 -8.70
N HIS A 86 -0.56 8.19 -7.68
CA HIS A 86 -0.34 8.66 -6.33
C HIS A 86 1.13 8.52 -5.98
N HIS A 87 1.77 9.65 -5.66
CA HIS A 87 3.12 9.65 -5.12
C HIS A 87 3.06 9.33 -3.62
N ILE A 88 3.47 8.12 -3.26
CA ILE A 88 3.28 7.57 -1.92
C ILE A 88 4.10 8.34 -0.89
N ASN A 89 5.31 8.76 -1.26
CA ASN A 89 6.16 9.59 -0.44
C ASN A 89 5.46 10.89 -0.03
N THR A 90 4.81 11.58 -0.96
CA THR A 90 4.09 12.82 -0.65
C THR A 90 2.96 12.58 0.35
N ILE A 91 2.21 11.47 0.21
CA ILE A 91 1.17 11.10 1.17
C ILE A 91 1.78 10.87 2.56
N PHE A 92 2.84 10.06 2.64
CA PHE A 92 3.52 9.75 3.91
C PHE A 92 4.08 11.02 4.58
N HIS A 93 4.75 11.89 3.82
CA HIS A 93 5.28 13.15 4.33
C HIS A 93 4.18 14.09 4.81
N THR A 94 3.03 14.12 4.12
CA THR A 94 1.88 14.96 4.52
C THR A 94 1.23 14.46 5.80
N LEU A 95 1.12 13.14 5.95
CA LEU A 95 0.55 12.51 7.15
C LEU A 95 1.49 12.58 8.35
N GLY A 96 2.80 12.58 8.12
CA GLY A 96 3.83 12.45 9.14
C GLY A 96 4.07 10.98 9.53
N LYS A 97 5.19 10.74 10.22
CA LYS A 97 5.67 9.41 10.56
C LYS A 97 4.64 8.62 11.40
N ASP A 98 4.26 9.13 12.56
CA ASP A 98 3.41 8.42 13.52
C ASP A 98 2.06 8.05 12.90
N ARG A 99 1.45 9.01 12.20
CA ARG A 99 0.15 8.79 11.57
C ARG A 99 0.22 7.78 10.43
N SER A 100 1.32 7.78 9.68
CA SER A 100 1.54 6.80 8.61
C SER A 100 1.79 5.40 9.18
N THR A 101 2.55 5.28 10.27
CA THR A 101 2.76 4.02 10.99
C THR A 101 1.46 3.47 11.58
N ALA A 102 0.55 4.35 11.99
CA ALA A 102 -0.76 3.99 12.51
C ALA A 102 -1.77 3.49 11.45
N LEU A 103 -1.53 3.72 10.15
CA LEU A 103 -2.50 3.39 9.10
C LEU A 103 -2.90 1.90 9.02
N PRO A 104 -1.99 0.91 9.17
CA PRO A 104 -2.37 -0.50 9.15
C PRO A 104 -3.30 -0.86 10.30
N VAL A 105 -3.01 -0.38 11.51
CA VAL A 105 -3.89 -0.62 12.68
C VAL A 105 -5.22 0.06 12.47
N PHE A 106 -5.24 1.31 11.97
CA PHE A 106 -6.47 2.01 11.61
C PHE A 106 -7.29 1.24 10.56
N HIS A 107 -6.65 0.69 9.53
CA HIS A 107 -7.31 -0.11 8.49
C HIS A 107 -7.99 -1.35 9.08
N CYS A 108 -7.28 -2.12 9.91
CA CYS A 108 -7.83 -3.28 10.61
C CYS A 108 -8.92 -2.90 11.62
N TYR A 109 -8.74 -1.81 12.37
CA TYR A 109 -9.67 -1.33 13.40
C TYR A 109 -11.00 -0.88 12.80
N THR A 110 -10.98 -0.29 11.60
CA THR A 110 -12.18 0.20 10.91
C THR A 110 -12.84 -0.86 10.02
N GLY A 111 -12.36 -2.11 10.10
CA GLY A 111 -12.79 -3.25 9.30
C GLY A 111 -11.91 -3.44 8.07
N CYS A 112 -11.19 -4.55 7.99
CA CYS A 112 -10.52 -5.06 6.80
C CYS A 112 -11.18 -6.37 6.36
N ASP A 113 -10.62 -7.05 5.36
CA ASP A 113 -11.17 -8.29 4.84
C ASP A 113 -11.31 -9.40 5.90
N THR A 114 -10.53 -9.32 6.97
CA THR A 114 -10.51 -10.32 8.05
C THR A 114 -11.13 -9.82 9.36
N THR A 115 -11.56 -8.56 9.46
CA THR A 115 -12.13 -7.99 10.70
C THR A 115 -13.50 -7.37 10.49
N SER A 116 -14.38 -7.52 11.49
CA SER A 116 -15.69 -6.87 11.50
C SER A 116 -15.55 -5.35 11.53
N ALA A 117 -16.48 -4.66 10.85
CA ALA A 117 -16.57 -3.20 10.87
C ALA A 117 -17.59 -2.69 11.89
N PHE A 118 -17.40 -1.45 12.35
CA PHE A 118 -18.39 -0.75 13.18
C PHE A 118 -19.67 -0.48 12.39
N CYS A 119 -20.83 -0.81 12.97
CA CYS A 119 -22.12 -0.60 12.31
C CYS A 119 -22.31 0.88 11.90
N ARG A 120 -22.61 1.12 10.62
CA ARG A 120 -22.82 2.46 10.02
C ARG A 120 -21.62 3.41 10.11
N LYS A 121 -20.42 2.90 10.39
CA LYS A 121 -19.17 3.68 10.40
C LYS A 121 -18.22 3.08 9.38
N GLY A 122 -17.83 3.88 8.40
CA GLY A 122 -16.82 3.52 7.41
C GLY A 122 -15.49 4.23 7.69
N LYS A 123 -14.46 3.85 6.92
CA LYS A 123 -13.11 4.44 6.97
C LYS A 123 -13.12 5.97 6.92
N ARG A 124 -13.97 6.58 6.08
CA ARG A 124 -14.11 8.04 6.01
C ARG A 124 -14.58 8.65 7.33
N SER A 125 -15.68 8.13 7.91
CA SER A 125 -16.18 8.64 9.19
C SER A 125 -15.22 8.40 10.35
N ALA A 126 -14.46 7.31 10.32
CA ALA A 126 -13.43 7.03 11.32
C ALA A 126 -12.20 7.95 11.13
N TRP A 127 -11.85 8.28 9.89
CA TRP A 127 -10.79 9.24 9.56
C TRP A 127 -11.12 10.64 10.06
N ASP A 128 -12.36 11.09 9.85
CA ASP A 128 -12.84 12.39 10.35
C ASP A 128 -12.80 12.45 11.89
N ALA A 129 -13.15 11.34 12.55
CA ALA A 129 -13.02 11.21 14.00
C ALA A 129 -11.54 11.28 14.43
N TRP A 130 -10.65 10.54 13.77
CA TRP A 130 -9.22 10.58 14.08
C TRP A 130 -8.60 11.97 13.87
N ASN A 131 -9.02 12.72 12.84
CA ASN A 131 -8.62 14.13 12.68
C ASN A 131 -9.06 15.01 13.85
N SER A 132 -10.21 14.70 14.46
CA SER A 132 -10.74 15.46 15.61
C SER A 132 -10.06 15.09 16.93
N TYR A 133 -9.45 13.91 17.01
CA TYR A 133 -8.82 13.35 18.22
C TYR A 133 -7.42 12.80 17.89
N PRO A 134 -6.43 13.68 17.63
CA PRO A 134 -5.09 13.28 17.18
C PRO A 134 -4.33 12.42 18.20
N GLU A 135 -4.67 12.52 19.49
CA GLU A 135 -4.10 11.69 20.57
C GLU A 135 -4.31 10.19 20.35
N VAL A 136 -5.35 9.80 19.60
CA VAL A 136 -5.64 8.41 19.25
C VAL A 136 -4.51 7.77 18.44
N THR A 137 -3.67 8.57 17.77
CA THR A 137 -2.50 8.05 17.03
C THR A 137 -1.64 7.13 17.88
N GLN A 138 -1.43 7.44 19.16
CA GLN A 138 -0.62 6.63 20.06
C GLN A 138 -1.23 5.26 20.39
N ALA A 139 -2.54 5.09 20.21
CA ALA A 139 -3.19 3.79 20.36
C ALA A 139 -3.03 2.90 19.10
N PHE A 140 -2.57 3.46 17.98
CA PHE A 140 -2.41 2.77 16.70
C PHE A 140 -0.94 2.54 16.29
N VAL A 141 0.02 3.12 17.00
CA VAL A 141 1.47 2.97 16.74
C VAL A 141 2.06 1.84 17.57
#